data_AF-A0A2K2FJK4-F1
#
_entry.id   AF-A0A2K2FJK4-F1
#
_cell.length_a   1.000
_cell.length_b   1.000
_cell.length_c   1.000
_cell.angle_alpha   90.00
_cell.angle_beta   90.00
_cell.angle_gamma   90.00
#
_symmetry.space_group_name_H-M   'P 1'
#
loop_
_entity.id
_entity.type
_entity.pdbx_description
1 polymer ?
#
loop_
_entity_poly.entity_id
_entity_poly.type
_entity_poly.pdbx_seq_one_letter_code
_entity_poly.pdbx_strand_id
1 'polypeptide(L)'
;MERFKAAFINEIEKMYKRKKAVVIIVISLITIIFGQLVVIGIRSGLGVRGASSTEFPLLVLSVFANTILPLFTALVTIDTFSGEFSHNTMKIALTKPVSRIKLYSAKVTAIAFFALSNLLVVMVLSVLTGFLFNTASFTGVGLLRIVVSYLVTLVPILVLAIIITFFSNILKSSGAVFFLTILLFISLKALGFIFPRYSSLFITSMIDWYNLWIASSIPLMKLLRQLFIMLGYGIMFFTAGFYLFDKKDL
;
A
#
# COMPACT_ATOMS: atom_id res chain seq x y z
N MET A 1 16.73 -13.74 17.23
CA MET A 1 16.13 -12.54 16.60
C MET A 1 17.12 -11.75 15.75
N GLU A 2 18.42 -11.73 16.09
CA GLU A 2 19.44 -10.94 15.38
C GLU A 2 19.55 -11.23 13.88
N ARG A 3 19.50 -12.50 13.47
CA ARG A 3 19.53 -12.88 12.04
C ARG A 3 18.33 -12.36 11.23
N PHE A 4 17.15 -12.22 11.86
CA PHE A 4 15.98 -11.62 11.21
C PHE A 4 16.14 -10.10 11.09
N LYS A 5 16.61 -9.44 12.14
CA LYS A 5 16.86 -7.99 12.16
C LYS A 5 17.90 -7.60 11.11
N ALA A 6 18.98 -8.37 10.98
CA ALA A 6 20.02 -8.14 9.97
C ALA A 6 19.52 -8.38 8.54
N ALA A 7 18.67 -9.38 8.31
CA ALA A 7 18.05 -9.61 7.00
C ALA A 7 17.09 -8.46 6.63
N PHE A 8 16.29 -8.00 7.59
CA PHE A 8 15.37 -6.88 7.42
C PHE A 8 16.09 -5.57 7.10
N ILE A 9 17.16 -5.23 7.84
CA ILE A 9 17.96 -4.02 7.59
C ILE A 9 18.59 -4.08 6.19
N ASN A 10 19.15 -5.23 5.80
CA ASN A 10 19.74 -5.40 4.48
C ASN A 10 18.70 -5.23 3.35
N GLU A 11 17.49 -5.74 3.51
CA GLU A 11 16.42 -5.57 2.52
C GLU A 11 15.96 -4.11 2.43
N ILE A 12 15.82 -3.41 3.57
CA ILE A 12 15.51 -1.98 3.59
C ILE A 12 16.59 -1.18 2.87
N GLU A 13 17.86 -1.42 3.18
CA GLU A 13 18.97 -0.69 2.58
C GLU A 13 19.05 -0.94 1.07
N LYS A 14 18.79 -2.18 0.63
CA LYS A 14 18.71 -2.56 -0.77
C LYS A 14 17.54 -1.90 -1.49
N MET A 15 16.40 -1.74 -0.84
CA MET A 15 15.25 -1.00 -1.38
C MET A 15 15.58 0.50 -1.51
N TYR A 16 16.18 1.11 -0.49
CA TYR A 16 16.43 2.56 -0.45
C TYR A 16 17.52 3.00 -1.45
N LYS A 17 18.53 2.17 -1.68
CA LYS A 17 19.59 2.44 -2.67
C LYS A 17 19.15 2.29 -4.13
N ARG A 18 17.97 1.74 -4.41
CA ARG A 18 17.46 1.63 -5.79
C ARG A 18 16.87 2.96 -6.24
N LYS A 19 17.25 3.42 -7.45
CA LYS A 19 16.71 4.62 -8.11
C LYS A 19 15.17 4.70 -8.09
N LYS A 20 14.48 3.56 -8.02
CA LYS A 20 13.03 3.44 -7.93
C LYS A 20 12.43 4.04 -6.65
N ALA A 21 13.15 4.04 -5.52
CA ALA A 21 12.69 4.70 -4.28
C ALA A 21 12.62 6.23 -4.43
N VAL A 22 13.57 6.82 -5.16
CA VAL A 22 13.57 8.25 -5.49
C VAL A 22 12.39 8.61 -6.41
N VAL A 23 12.12 7.78 -7.42
CA VAL A 23 10.97 7.95 -8.32
C VAL A 23 9.65 7.95 -7.54
N ILE A 24 9.53 7.12 -6.50
CA ILE A 24 8.35 7.06 -5.65
C ILE A 24 8.15 8.36 -4.86
N ILE A 25 9.23 8.91 -4.30
CA ILE A 25 9.19 10.21 -3.60
C ILE A 25 8.79 11.32 -4.57
N VAL A 26 9.37 11.36 -5.77
CA VAL A 26 9.05 12.35 -6.80
C VAL A 26 7.59 12.26 -7.23
N ILE A 27 7.06 11.05 -7.49
CA ILE A 27 5.66 10.87 -7.87
C ILE A 27 4.72 11.23 -6.71
N SER A 28 5.10 10.93 -5.46
CA SER A 28 4.32 11.35 -4.30
C SER A 28 4.25 12.88 -4.19
N LEU A 29 5.35 13.59 -4.47
CA LEU A 29 5.38 15.06 -4.54
C LEU A 29 4.49 15.59 -5.66
N ILE A 30 4.59 15.02 -6.87
CA ILE A 30 3.75 15.40 -8.02
C ILE A 30 2.27 15.21 -7.69
N THR A 31 1.90 14.11 -7.04
CA THR A 31 0.51 13.83 -6.67
C THR A 31 -0.04 14.87 -5.71
N ILE A 32 0.77 15.31 -4.75
CA ILE A 32 0.39 16.34 -3.78
C ILE A 32 0.25 17.71 -4.46
N ILE A 33 1.19 18.06 -5.35
CA ILE A 33 1.11 19.29 -6.16
C ILE A 33 -0.15 19.27 -7.02
N PHE A 34 -0.42 18.15 -7.70
CA PHE A 34 -1.61 17.99 -8.53
C PHE A 34 -2.90 18.05 -7.71
N GLY A 35 -2.94 17.37 -6.56
CA GLY A 35 -4.07 17.43 -5.63
C GLY A 35 -4.35 18.85 -5.15
N GLN A 36 -3.30 19.62 -4.87
CA GLN A 36 -3.42 21.03 -4.48
C GLN A 36 -3.90 21.92 -5.64
N LEU A 37 -3.39 21.71 -6.86
CA LEU A 37 -3.84 22.44 -8.05
C LEU A 37 -5.32 22.21 -8.35
N VAL A 38 -5.80 20.96 -8.21
CA VAL A 38 -7.22 20.63 -8.36
C VAL A 38 -8.08 21.36 -7.32
N VAL A 39 -7.63 21.40 -6.06
CA VAL A 39 -8.37 22.09 -4.99
C VAL A 39 -8.39 23.61 -5.19
N ILE A 40 -7.29 24.20 -5.67
CA ILE A 40 -7.24 25.62 -6.03
C ILE A 40 -8.16 25.90 -7.24
N GLY A 41 -8.12 25.05 -8.27
CA GLY A 41 -8.96 25.19 -9.46
C GLY A 41 -10.46 25.10 -9.17
N ILE A 42 -10.86 24.21 -8.25
CA ILE A 42 -12.25 24.09 -7.79
C ILE A 42 -12.65 25.33 -6.97
N ARG A 43 -11.75 25.87 -6.14
CA ARG A 43 -11.98 27.10 -5.36
C ARG A 43 -12.15 28.33 -6.27
N SER A 44 -11.33 28.46 -7.31
CA SER A 44 -11.35 29.62 -8.22
C SER A 44 -12.45 29.54 -9.29
N GLY A 45 -12.83 28.34 -9.72
CA GLY A 45 -13.76 28.14 -10.84
C GLY A 45 -15.23 27.93 -10.46
N LEU A 46 -15.52 27.32 -9.29
CA LEU A 46 -16.89 26.90 -8.94
C LEU A 46 -17.48 27.62 -7.72
N GLY A 47 -16.72 28.49 -7.03
CA GLY A 47 -17.22 29.25 -5.86
C GLY A 47 -17.64 28.39 -4.66
N VAL A 48 -17.44 27.06 -4.74
CA VAL A 48 -17.70 26.12 -3.66
C VAL A 48 -16.55 26.24 -2.66
N ARG A 49 -16.88 26.40 -1.37
CA ARG A 49 -15.91 26.42 -0.27
C ARG A 49 -15.09 25.14 -0.32
N GLY A 50 -13.91 25.22 -0.93
CA GLY A 50 -13.03 24.08 -1.12
C GLY A 50 -12.70 23.47 0.23
N ALA A 51 -12.70 22.14 0.27
CA ALA A 51 -12.36 21.27 1.39
C ALA A 51 -11.60 21.97 2.53
N SER A 52 -12.13 21.86 3.74
CA SER A 52 -11.49 22.35 4.97
C SER A 52 -10.07 21.77 5.09
N SER A 53 -9.21 22.38 5.90
CA SER A 53 -7.79 21.99 5.99
C SER A 53 -7.58 20.56 6.47
N THR A 54 -8.58 20.00 7.15
CA THR A 54 -8.61 18.60 7.61
C THR A 54 -9.06 17.62 6.50
N GLU A 55 -9.85 18.08 5.53
CA GLU A 55 -10.37 17.25 4.43
C GLU A 55 -9.34 17.12 3.30
N PHE A 56 -8.42 18.08 3.15
CA PHE A 56 -7.39 18.02 2.11
C PHE A 56 -6.50 16.77 2.22
N PRO A 57 -5.90 16.43 3.38
CA PRO A 57 -5.10 15.20 3.50
C PRO A 57 -5.90 13.92 3.25
N LEU A 58 -7.20 13.90 3.56
CA LEU A 58 -8.06 12.75 3.31
C LEU A 58 -8.38 12.58 1.81
N LEU A 59 -8.54 13.68 1.08
CA LEU A 59 -8.69 13.64 -0.38
C LEU A 59 -7.40 13.15 -1.05
N VAL A 60 -6.24 13.66 -0.63
CA VAL A 60 -4.94 13.16 -1.14
C VAL A 60 -4.78 11.68 -0.82
N LEU A 61 -5.08 11.26 0.41
CA LEU A 61 -5.07 9.84 0.79
C LEU A 61 -5.98 9.00 -0.11
N SER A 62 -7.20 9.45 -0.40
CA SER A 62 -8.16 8.71 -1.23
C SER A 62 -7.61 8.44 -2.63
N VAL A 63 -7.09 9.48 -3.28
CA VAL A 63 -6.48 9.36 -4.61
C VAL A 63 -5.25 8.46 -4.52
N PHE A 64 -4.37 8.73 -3.57
CA PHE A 64 -3.11 8.02 -3.44
C PHE A 64 -3.29 6.53 -3.14
N ALA A 65 -4.18 6.18 -2.21
CA ALA A 65 -4.47 4.81 -1.81
C ALA A 65 -5.14 3.99 -2.92
N ASN A 66 -5.95 4.62 -3.77
CA ASN A 66 -6.74 3.91 -4.80
C ASN A 66 -6.08 3.76 -6.17
N THR A 67 -4.96 4.45 -6.43
CA THR A 67 -4.23 4.36 -7.70
C THR A 67 -2.74 4.14 -7.50
N ILE A 68 -2.08 5.06 -6.81
CA ILE A 68 -0.61 5.13 -6.81
C ILE A 68 0.01 4.13 -5.85
N LEU A 69 -0.51 4.04 -4.63
CA LEU A 69 0.05 3.19 -3.58
C LEU A 69 -0.03 1.68 -3.91
N PRO A 70 -1.14 1.14 -4.47
CA PRO A 70 -1.20 -0.24 -4.92
C PRO A 70 -0.21 -0.53 -6.04
N LEU A 71 -0.04 0.40 -6.99
CA LEU A 71 0.91 0.27 -8.10
C LEU A 71 2.36 0.21 -7.60
N PHE A 72 2.73 1.10 -6.67
CA PHE A 72 4.07 1.08 -6.08
C PHE A 72 4.32 -0.14 -5.22
N THR A 73 3.34 -0.53 -4.42
CA THR A 73 3.42 -1.75 -3.62
C THR A 73 3.63 -2.96 -4.54
N ALA A 74 2.94 -3.02 -5.68
CA ALA A 74 3.15 -4.05 -6.69
C ALA A 74 4.58 -4.03 -7.25
N LEU A 75 5.07 -2.87 -7.71
CA LEU A 75 6.41 -2.73 -8.27
C LEU A 75 7.50 -3.17 -7.28
N VAL A 76 7.44 -2.71 -6.03
CA VAL A 76 8.43 -3.04 -5.00
C VAL A 76 8.37 -4.52 -4.62
N THR A 77 7.17 -5.09 -4.54
CA THR A 77 6.97 -6.53 -4.27
C THR A 77 7.55 -7.40 -5.40
N ILE A 78 7.27 -7.03 -6.65
CA ILE A 78 7.75 -7.78 -7.82
C ILE A 78 9.27 -7.67 -7.92
N ASP A 79 9.85 -6.51 -7.66
CA ASP A 79 11.31 -6.33 -7.70
C ASP A 79 12.05 -7.13 -6.63
N THR A 80 11.46 -7.31 -5.46
CA THR A 80 12.08 -8.05 -4.34
C THR A 80 11.94 -9.56 -4.46
N PHE A 81 10.87 -10.03 -5.09
CA PHE A 81 10.66 -11.46 -5.33
C PHE A 81 11.11 -11.86 -6.73
N SER A 82 10.45 -11.37 -7.77
CA SER A 82 10.70 -11.73 -9.16
C SER A 82 12.00 -11.13 -9.72
N GLY A 83 12.39 -9.92 -9.28
CA GLY A 83 13.67 -9.33 -9.69
C GLY A 83 14.87 -10.17 -9.25
N GLU A 84 14.81 -10.80 -8.07
CA GLU A 84 15.88 -11.69 -7.59
C GLU A 84 15.91 -13.05 -8.30
N PHE A 85 14.75 -13.55 -8.74
CA PHE A 85 14.66 -14.72 -9.62
C PHE A 85 15.30 -14.42 -10.98
N SER A 86 15.00 -13.27 -11.60
CA SER A 86 15.54 -12.90 -12.91
C SER A 86 17.05 -12.66 -12.91
N HIS A 87 17.63 -12.22 -11.78
CA HIS A 87 19.06 -11.98 -11.66
C HIS A 87 19.84 -13.19 -11.10
N ASN A 88 19.22 -14.37 -10.95
CA ASN A 88 19.81 -15.58 -10.35
C ASN A 88 20.38 -15.39 -8.93
N THR A 89 20.09 -14.27 -8.27
CA THR A 89 20.60 -13.93 -6.92
C THR A 89 19.85 -14.69 -5.83
N MET A 90 18.75 -15.37 -6.16
CA MET A 90 18.02 -16.18 -5.19
C MET A 90 18.85 -17.35 -4.64
N LYS A 91 19.78 -17.91 -5.43
CA LYS A 91 20.73 -18.92 -4.93
C LYS A 91 21.64 -18.34 -3.83
N ILE A 92 22.08 -17.09 -4.00
CA ILE A 92 22.93 -16.37 -3.03
C ILE A 92 22.14 -15.95 -1.78
N ALA A 93 20.85 -15.65 -1.92
CA ALA A 93 19.97 -15.34 -0.79
C ALA A 93 19.66 -16.59 0.06
N LEU A 94 19.56 -17.77 -0.57
CA LEU A 94 19.28 -19.05 0.08
C LEU A 94 20.50 -19.73 0.72
N THR A 95 21.73 -19.38 0.31
CA THR A 95 22.96 -19.87 0.96
C THR A 95 23.32 -19.13 2.25
N LYS A 96 22.62 -18.04 2.58
CA LYS A 96 22.76 -17.37 3.89
C LYS A 96 22.20 -18.28 5.00
N PRO A 97 22.80 -18.29 6.22
CA PRO A 97 22.40 -19.17 7.32
C PRO A 97 21.11 -18.66 8.03
N VAL A 98 20.05 -18.46 7.25
CA VAL A 98 18.75 -17.95 7.67
C VAL A 98 17.67 -18.90 7.14
N SER A 99 16.82 -19.41 8.01
CA SER A 99 15.71 -20.31 7.63
C SER A 99 14.79 -19.65 6.60
N ARG A 100 14.29 -20.43 5.63
CA ARG A 100 13.42 -19.94 4.52
C ARG A 100 12.21 -19.12 4.98
N ILE A 101 11.57 -19.52 6.09
CA ILE A 101 10.46 -18.77 6.72
C ILE A 101 10.89 -17.38 7.18
N LYS A 102 12.07 -17.26 7.81
CA LYS A 102 12.60 -15.98 8.32
C LYS A 102 12.98 -15.05 7.17
N LEU A 103 13.46 -15.59 6.04
CA LEU A 103 13.75 -14.79 4.85
C LEU A 103 12.45 -14.29 4.19
N TYR A 104 11.47 -15.16 4.00
CA TYR A 104 10.17 -14.79 3.41
C TYR A 104 9.44 -13.74 4.24
N SER A 105 9.33 -13.96 5.55
CA SER A 105 8.71 -12.99 6.47
C SER A 105 9.49 -11.67 6.55
N ALA A 106 10.83 -11.70 6.49
CA ALA A 106 11.64 -10.47 6.45
C ALA A 106 11.35 -9.65 5.19
N LYS A 107 11.20 -10.29 4.02
CA LYS A 107 10.84 -9.61 2.77
C LYS A 107 9.46 -8.97 2.82
N VAL A 108 8.45 -9.73 3.29
CA VAL A 108 7.09 -9.20 3.46
C VAL A 108 7.08 -8.02 4.44
N THR A 109 7.84 -8.12 5.53
CA THR A 109 7.97 -7.03 6.52
C THR A 109 8.71 -5.82 5.93
N ALA A 110 9.71 -6.01 5.07
CA ALA A 110 10.39 -4.91 4.38
C ALA A 110 9.45 -4.16 3.43
N ILE A 111 8.61 -4.89 2.68
CA ILE A 111 7.56 -4.29 1.85
C ILE A 111 6.55 -3.52 2.72
N ALA A 112 6.17 -4.08 3.88
CA ALA A 112 5.29 -3.42 4.83
C ALA A 112 5.86 -2.10 5.34
N PHE A 113 7.14 -2.11 5.73
CA PHE A 113 7.85 -0.92 6.19
C PHE A 113 8.00 0.13 5.08
N PHE A 114 8.22 -0.31 3.85
CA PHE A 114 8.27 0.58 2.69
C PHE A 114 6.92 1.28 2.46
N ALA A 115 5.82 0.52 2.47
CA ALA A 115 4.47 1.07 2.34
C ALA A 115 4.13 2.04 3.48
N LEU A 116 4.50 1.71 4.73
CA LEU A 116 4.34 2.60 5.89
C LEU A 116 5.12 3.90 5.72
N SER A 117 6.40 3.80 5.37
CA SER A 117 7.26 4.98 5.20
C SER A 117 6.71 5.91 4.12
N ASN A 118 6.21 5.33 3.03
CA ASN A 118 5.61 6.09 1.95
C ASN A 118 4.31 6.80 2.37
N LEU A 119 3.43 6.10 3.10
CA LEU A 119 2.22 6.69 3.69
C LEU A 119 2.56 7.83 4.66
N LEU A 120 3.59 7.68 5.50
CA LEU A 120 4.02 8.72 6.43
C LEU A 120 4.56 9.96 5.71
N VAL A 121 5.37 9.78 4.66
CA VAL A 121 5.86 10.91 3.85
C VAL A 121 4.69 11.67 3.24
N VAL A 122 3.72 10.95 2.65
CA VAL A 122 2.53 11.58 2.07
C VAL A 122 1.69 12.27 3.14
N MET A 123 1.54 11.68 4.32
CA MET A 123 0.83 12.29 5.44
C MET A 123 1.47 13.62 5.86
N VAL A 124 2.78 13.63 6.10
CA VAL A 124 3.52 14.82 6.53
C VAL A 124 3.42 15.92 5.48
N LEU A 125 3.67 15.60 4.22
CA LEU A 125 3.60 16.58 3.13
C LEU A 125 2.17 17.11 2.91
N SER A 126 1.15 16.25 3.02
CA SER A 126 -0.27 16.65 2.89
C SER A 126 -0.72 17.52 4.06
N VAL A 127 -0.23 17.26 5.28
CA VAL A 127 -0.51 18.09 6.45
C VAL A 127 0.19 19.44 6.35
N LEU A 128 1.46 19.47 5.92
CA LEU A 128 2.21 20.72 5.71
C LEU A 128 1.56 21.61 4.66
N THR A 129 1.16 21.03 3.53
CA THR A 129 0.41 21.77 2.49
C THR A 129 -0.97 22.21 2.99
N GLY A 130 -1.70 21.37 3.71
CA GLY A 130 -2.95 21.77 4.36
C GLY A 130 -2.78 22.95 5.32
N PHE A 131 -1.68 22.98 6.07
CA PHE A 131 -1.34 24.06 7.00
C PHE A 131 -0.98 25.36 6.28
N LEU A 132 -0.14 25.30 5.24
CA LEU A 132 0.34 26.48 4.51
C LEU A 132 -0.76 27.21 3.73
N PHE A 133 -1.74 26.48 3.20
CA PHE A 133 -2.75 27.03 2.29
C PHE A 133 -4.15 27.16 2.90
N ASN A 134 -4.41 26.60 4.09
CA ASN A 134 -5.74 26.61 4.69
C ASN A 134 -5.67 26.69 6.23
N THR A 135 -5.32 27.87 6.74
CA THR A 135 -5.06 28.12 8.17
C THR A 135 -6.31 28.10 9.06
N ALA A 136 -7.53 28.12 8.49
CA ALA A 136 -8.73 28.51 9.22
C ALA A 136 -9.47 27.40 10.01
N SER A 137 -9.04 26.14 9.99
CA SER A 137 -9.84 25.04 10.59
C SER A 137 -9.05 23.82 11.04
N PHE A 138 -7.92 24.04 11.72
CA PHE A 138 -7.14 22.94 12.29
C PHE A 138 -7.66 22.56 13.67
N THR A 139 -8.40 21.45 13.75
CA THR A 139 -8.83 20.87 15.03
C THR A 139 -7.93 19.68 15.39
N GLY A 140 -7.55 19.53 16.67
CA GLY A 140 -6.75 18.38 17.12
C GLY A 140 -7.42 17.02 16.84
N VAL A 141 -8.75 16.99 16.82
CA VAL A 141 -9.56 15.84 16.41
C VAL A 141 -9.37 15.52 14.91
N GLY A 142 -9.22 16.53 14.07
CA GLY A 142 -8.94 16.38 12.64
C GLY A 142 -7.58 15.73 12.38
N LEU A 143 -6.54 16.16 13.09
CA LEU A 143 -5.22 15.52 13.04
C LEU A 143 -5.27 14.04 13.41
N LEU A 144 -5.98 13.71 14.50
CA LEU A 144 -6.12 12.32 14.94
C LEU A 144 -6.82 11.47 13.88
N ARG A 145 -7.88 12.00 13.25
CA ARG A 145 -8.57 11.33 12.14
C ARG A 145 -7.64 11.08 10.94
N ILE A 146 -6.77 12.03 10.60
CA ILE A 146 -5.78 11.87 9.54
C ILE A 146 -4.82 10.74 9.91
N VAL A 147 -4.20 10.79 11.09
CA VAL A 147 -3.24 9.77 11.53
C VAL A 147 -3.87 8.38 11.53
N VAL A 148 -5.07 8.23 12.09
CA VAL A 148 -5.80 6.95 12.10
C VAL A 148 -6.08 6.47 10.68
N SER A 149 -6.53 7.34 9.78
CA SER A 149 -6.84 6.96 8.40
C SER A 149 -5.61 6.41 7.67
N TYR A 150 -4.48 7.09 7.79
CA TYR A 150 -3.23 6.66 7.15
C TYR A 150 -2.71 5.33 7.73
N LEU A 151 -2.77 5.15 9.05
CA LEU A 151 -2.35 3.89 9.70
C LEU A 151 -3.27 2.71 9.33
N VAL A 152 -4.58 2.93 9.30
CA VAL A 152 -5.57 1.91 8.95
C VAL A 152 -5.43 1.47 7.48
N THR A 153 -5.10 2.40 6.58
CA THR A 153 -4.88 2.13 5.15
C THR A 153 -3.72 1.16 4.88
N LEU A 154 -2.80 1.02 5.84
CA LEU A 154 -1.71 0.05 5.73
C LEU A 154 -2.23 -1.38 5.66
N VAL A 155 -3.28 -1.74 6.42
CA VAL A 155 -3.76 -3.12 6.51
C VAL A 155 -4.23 -3.69 5.16
N PRO A 156 -5.16 -3.04 4.41
CA PRO A 156 -5.55 -3.50 3.07
C PRO A 156 -4.37 -3.63 2.11
N ILE A 157 -3.40 -2.73 2.21
CA ILE A 157 -2.24 -2.67 1.31
C ILE A 157 -1.25 -3.80 1.60
N LEU A 158 -1.10 -4.19 2.87
CA LEU A 158 -0.34 -5.39 3.21
C LEU A 158 -0.97 -6.65 2.63
N VAL A 159 -2.30 -6.79 2.72
CA VAL A 159 -3.00 -7.94 2.14
C VAL A 159 -2.79 -7.99 0.63
N LEU A 160 -2.88 -6.84 -0.04
CA LEU A 160 -2.59 -6.71 -1.47
C LEU A 160 -1.13 -7.08 -1.78
N ALA A 161 -0.16 -6.63 -0.99
CA ALA A 161 1.24 -7.01 -1.15
C ALA A 161 1.43 -8.53 -1.04
N ILE A 162 0.82 -9.18 -0.04
CA ILE A 162 0.90 -10.63 0.15
C ILE A 162 0.33 -11.37 -1.07
N ILE A 163 -0.81 -10.94 -1.61
CA ILE A 163 -1.39 -11.50 -2.84
C ILE A 163 -0.41 -11.39 -4.01
N ILE A 164 0.27 -10.26 -4.16
CA ILE A 164 1.26 -10.06 -5.24
C ILE A 164 2.50 -10.93 -5.01
N THR A 165 2.93 -11.15 -3.76
CA THR A 165 4.03 -12.09 -3.48
C THR A 165 3.68 -13.51 -3.91
N PHE A 166 2.42 -13.93 -3.72
CA PHE A 166 1.94 -15.22 -4.17
C PHE A 166 2.01 -15.35 -5.69
N PHE A 167 1.50 -14.36 -6.44
CA PHE A 167 1.63 -14.36 -7.90
C PHE A 167 3.09 -14.28 -8.39
N SER A 168 3.94 -13.51 -7.69
CA SER A 168 5.39 -13.45 -7.93
C SER A 168 6.08 -14.79 -7.69
N ASN A 169 5.54 -15.61 -6.79
CA ASN A 169 6.06 -16.95 -6.56
C ASN A 169 5.54 -17.95 -7.60
N ILE A 170 4.40 -17.74 -8.23
CA ILE A 170 3.94 -18.59 -9.34
C ILE A 170 4.69 -18.25 -10.63
N LEU A 171 4.72 -16.96 -10.98
CA LEU A 171 5.28 -16.48 -12.24
C LEU A 171 6.75 -16.08 -12.04
N LYS A 172 7.64 -16.67 -12.83
CA LYS A 172 9.10 -16.41 -12.74
C LYS A 172 9.53 -15.11 -13.45
N SER A 173 8.63 -14.47 -14.20
CA SER A 173 8.91 -13.27 -14.99
C SER A 173 8.31 -12.03 -14.35
N SER A 174 9.15 -11.02 -14.09
CA SER A 174 8.73 -9.77 -13.43
C SER A 174 7.69 -9.00 -14.24
N GLY A 175 7.81 -9.01 -15.58
CA GLY A 175 6.85 -8.35 -16.47
C GLY A 175 5.47 -9.03 -16.44
N ALA A 176 5.44 -10.36 -16.43
CA ALA A 176 4.20 -11.13 -16.40
C ALA A 176 3.43 -10.89 -15.09
N VAL A 177 4.13 -10.87 -13.95
CA VAL A 177 3.50 -10.60 -12.64
C VAL A 177 2.92 -9.19 -12.61
N PHE A 178 3.65 -8.21 -13.14
CA PHE A 178 3.21 -6.81 -13.15
C PHE A 178 1.93 -6.64 -13.97
N PHE A 179 1.91 -7.19 -15.19
CA PHE A 179 0.74 -7.14 -16.06
C PHE A 179 -0.46 -7.84 -15.42
N LEU A 180 -0.27 -9.06 -14.88
CA LEU A 180 -1.35 -9.80 -14.22
C LEU A 180 -1.91 -9.04 -13.03
N THR A 181 -1.05 -8.45 -12.20
CA THR A 181 -1.45 -7.71 -11.00
C THR A 181 -2.30 -6.49 -11.37
N ILE A 182 -1.88 -5.73 -12.39
CA ILE A 182 -2.63 -4.55 -12.85
C ILE A 182 -3.97 -4.95 -13.44
N LEU A 183 -3.97 -5.97 -14.32
CA LEU A 183 -5.20 -6.47 -14.94
C LEU A 183 -6.19 -6.93 -13.88
N LEU A 184 -5.72 -7.68 -12.87
CA LEU A 184 -6.54 -8.18 -11.77
C LEU A 184 -7.07 -7.01 -10.91
N PHE A 185 -6.23 -6.02 -10.61
CA PHE A 185 -6.64 -4.84 -9.86
C PHE A 185 -7.74 -4.05 -10.57
N ILE A 186 -7.58 -3.78 -11.87
CA ILE A 186 -8.58 -3.06 -12.68
C ILE A 186 -9.87 -3.89 -12.79
N SER A 187 -9.76 -5.19 -13.04
CA SER A 187 -10.91 -6.08 -13.17
C SER A 187 -11.72 -6.17 -11.87
N LEU A 188 -11.06 -6.30 -10.71
CA LEU A 188 -11.74 -6.28 -9.42
C LEU A 188 -12.40 -4.94 -9.11
N LYS A 189 -11.78 -3.82 -9.51
CA LYS A 189 -12.37 -2.50 -9.34
C LYS A 189 -13.61 -2.32 -10.23
N ALA A 190 -13.53 -2.75 -11.48
CA ALA A 190 -14.66 -2.74 -12.42
C ALA A 190 -15.81 -3.64 -11.94
N LEU A 191 -15.51 -4.86 -11.47
CA LEU A 191 -16.50 -5.77 -10.90
C LEU A 191 -17.15 -5.19 -9.64
N GLY A 192 -16.40 -4.51 -8.78
CA GLY A 192 -16.95 -3.81 -7.62
C GLY A 192 -17.96 -2.72 -8.00
N PHE A 193 -17.72 -2.04 -9.12
CA PHE A 193 -18.61 -1.02 -9.66
C PHE A 193 -19.87 -1.62 -10.29
N ILE A 194 -19.73 -2.69 -11.07
CA ILE A 194 -20.85 -3.37 -11.76
C ILE A 194 -21.73 -4.15 -10.76
N PHE A 195 -21.13 -4.72 -9.72
CA PHE A 195 -21.82 -5.52 -8.69
C PHE A 195 -21.63 -4.95 -7.28
N PRO A 196 -22.27 -3.81 -6.93
CA PRO A 196 -22.11 -3.17 -5.63
C PRO A 196 -22.47 -4.07 -4.43
N ARG A 197 -23.38 -5.03 -4.62
CA ARG A 197 -23.79 -5.99 -3.58
C ARG A 197 -22.65 -6.88 -3.11
N TYR A 198 -21.72 -7.24 -4.02
CA TYR A 198 -20.57 -8.09 -3.72
C TYR A 198 -19.28 -7.31 -3.51
N SER A 199 -19.29 -5.99 -3.77
CA SER A 199 -18.12 -5.11 -3.64
C SER A 199 -17.40 -5.27 -2.31
N SER A 200 -18.12 -5.47 -1.20
CA SER A 200 -17.51 -5.60 0.12
C SER A 200 -16.59 -6.82 0.31
N LEU A 201 -16.59 -7.78 -0.62
CA LEU A 201 -15.71 -8.94 -0.62
C LEU A 201 -14.39 -8.71 -1.39
N PHE A 202 -14.35 -7.71 -2.27
CA PHE A 202 -13.17 -7.42 -3.09
C PHE A 202 -12.13 -6.63 -2.30
N ILE A 203 -10.86 -7.00 -2.44
CA ILE A 203 -9.72 -6.30 -1.81
C ILE A 203 -9.64 -4.83 -2.25
N THR A 204 -9.99 -4.52 -3.51
CA THR A 204 -10.00 -3.16 -4.03
C THR A 204 -10.95 -2.25 -3.24
N SER A 205 -12.11 -2.76 -2.85
CA SER A 205 -13.07 -2.03 -2.03
C SER A 205 -12.68 -1.96 -0.54
N MET A 206 -11.70 -2.75 -0.10
CA MET A 206 -11.14 -2.67 1.25
C MET A 206 -10.07 -1.58 1.38
N ILE A 207 -9.54 -1.04 0.28
CA ILE A 207 -8.61 0.10 0.33
C ILE A 207 -9.29 1.32 0.95
N ASP A 208 -10.59 1.49 0.70
CA ASP A 208 -11.42 2.56 1.27
C ASP A 208 -11.85 2.31 2.73
N TRP A 209 -11.27 1.30 3.40
CA TRP A 209 -11.63 0.94 4.78
C TRP A 209 -11.44 2.10 5.77
N TYR A 210 -10.47 2.99 5.52
CA TYR A 210 -10.24 4.18 6.33
C TYR A 210 -11.48 5.08 6.44
N ASN A 211 -12.35 5.10 5.42
CA ASN A 211 -13.59 5.88 5.44
C ASN A 211 -14.56 5.42 6.54
N LEU A 212 -14.53 4.14 6.92
CA LEU A 212 -15.38 3.62 8.01
C LEU A 212 -14.91 4.08 9.40
N TRP A 213 -13.63 4.43 9.54
CA TRP A 213 -13.04 4.89 10.80
C TRP A 213 -13.27 6.38 11.05
N ILE A 214 -13.42 7.18 9.99
CA ILE A 214 -13.69 8.62 10.07
C ILE A 214 -15.18 8.96 10.00
N ALA A 215 -16.05 7.96 9.80
CA ALA A 215 -17.49 8.14 9.78
C ALA A 215 -18.02 8.67 11.13
N SER A 216 -19.06 9.51 11.08
CA SER A 216 -19.67 10.11 12.28
C SER A 216 -20.22 9.07 13.26
N SER A 217 -20.76 7.96 12.75
CA SER A 217 -21.03 6.75 13.53
C SER A 217 -20.18 5.62 12.99
N ILE A 218 -19.36 4.99 13.84
CA ILE A 218 -18.50 3.88 13.43
C ILE A 218 -19.36 2.61 13.30
N PRO A 219 -19.53 2.04 12.09
CA PRO A 219 -20.31 0.82 11.92
C PRO A 219 -19.45 -0.40 12.30
N LEU A 220 -19.38 -0.69 13.61
CA LEU A 220 -18.52 -1.72 14.20
C LEU A 220 -18.65 -3.09 13.50
N MET A 221 -19.87 -3.53 13.18
CA MET A 221 -20.09 -4.82 12.54
C MET A 221 -19.49 -4.89 11.13
N LYS A 222 -19.60 -3.79 10.35
CA LYS A 222 -19.03 -3.71 9.00
C LYS A 222 -17.50 -3.68 9.06
N LEU A 223 -16.96 -2.95 10.04
CA LEU A 223 -15.51 -2.83 10.28
C LEU A 223 -14.89 -4.18 10.65
N LEU A 224 -15.47 -4.89 11.60
CA LEU A 224 -15.01 -6.22 12.02
C LEU A 224 -15.11 -7.24 10.87
N ARG A 225 -16.21 -7.22 10.12
CA ARG A 225 -16.38 -8.11 8.96
C ARG A 225 -15.26 -7.91 7.94
N GLN A 226 -14.95 -6.67 7.56
CA GLN A 226 -13.87 -6.38 6.61
C GLN A 226 -12.50 -6.78 7.18
N LEU A 227 -12.27 -6.58 8.48
CA LEU A 227 -11.04 -7.01 9.14
C LEU A 227 -10.86 -8.53 9.08
N PHE A 228 -11.90 -9.32 9.37
CA PHE A 228 -11.82 -10.79 9.28
C PHE A 228 -11.58 -11.28 7.85
N ILE A 229 -12.20 -10.65 6.85
CA ILE A 229 -11.95 -11.02 5.44
C ILE A 229 -10.51 -10.70 5.05
N MET A 230 -9.98 -9.53 5.44
CA MET A 230 -8.59 -9.16 5.20
C MET A 230 -7.60 -10.11 5.87
N LEU A 231 -7.86 -10.50 7.12
CA LEU A 231 -7.05 -11.50 7.82
C LEU A 231 -7.11 -12.87 7.13
N GLY A 232 -8.29 -13.30 6.69
CA GLY A 232 -8.49 -14.55 5.96
C GLY A 232 -7.65 -14.58 4.68
N TYR A 233 -7.75 -13.54 3.84
CA TYR A 233 -6.91 -13.42 2.64
C TYR A 233 -5.43 -13.35 2.99
N GLY A 234 -5.05 -12.56 3.99
CA GLY A 234 -3.66 -12.44 4.44
C GLY A 234 -3.06 -13.79 4.80
N ILE A 235 -3.74 -14.58 5.63
CA ILE A 235 -3.27 -15.90 6.08
C ILE A 235 -3.23 -16.89 4.91
N MET A 236 -4.29 -16.94 4.09
CA MET A 236 -4.38 -17.89 2.98
C MET A 236 -3.28 -17.65 1.93
N PHE A 237 -3.09 -16.40 1.50
CA PHE A 237 -2.08 -16.08 0.49
C PHE A 237 -0.66 -16.10 1.06
N PHE A 238 -0.46 -15.76 2.34
CA PHE A 238 0.85 -15.86 2.98
C PHE A 238 1.31 -17.32 3.10
N THR A 239 0.42 -18.22 3.55
CA THR A 239 0.72 -19.65 3.67
C THR A 239 0.94 -20.30 2.31
N ALA A 240 0.07 -20.02 1.33
CA ALA A 240 0.24 -20.52 -0.04
C ALA A 240 1.51 -19.96 -0.71
N GLY A 241 1.80 -18.67 -0.51
CA GLY A 241 3.01 -18.02 -1.02
C GLY A 241 4.27 -18.59 -0.40
N PHE A 242 4.26 -18.86 0.91
CA PHE A 242 5.35 -19.51 1.62
C PHE A 242 5.55 -20.96 1.14
N TYR A 243 4.48 -21.74 1.00
CA TYR A 243 4.57 -23.13 0.54
C TYR A 243 5.20 -23.24 -0.85
N LEU A 244 4.81 -22.37 -1.78
CA LEU A 244 5.43 -22.29 -3.10
C LEU A 244 6.88 -21.81 -3.06
N PHE A 245 7.24 -20.98 -2.08
CA PHE A 245 8.62 -20.54 -1.88
C PHE A 245 9.50 -21.67 -1.31
N ASP A 246 8.94 -22.50 -0.43
CA ASP A 246 9.66 -23.60 0.22
C ASP A 246 9.89 -24.77 -0.73
N LYS A 247 8.85 -25.15 -1.50
CA LYS A 247 8.93 -26.21 -2.52
C LYS A 247 9.72 -25.86 -3.77
N LYS A 248 10.15 -24.60 -3.93
CA LYS A 248 11.05 -24.23 -5.00
C LYS A 248 12.45 -24.72 -4.65
N ASP A 249 12.75 -25.92 -5.12
CA ASP A 249 14.12 -26.39 -5.29
C ASP A 249 14.77 -25.61 -6.44
N LEU A 250 16.00 -25.14 -6.21
CA LEU A 250 16.82 -24.31 -7.11
C LEU A 250 18.12 -25.04 -7.46
#